data_AF-A0A0P7L441-F1
#
_entry.id   AF-A0A0P7L441-F1
#
_cell.length_a   1.000
_cell.length_b   1.000
_cell.length_c   1.000
_cell.angle_alpha   90.00
_cell.angle_beta   90.00
_cell.angle_gamma   90.00
#
_symmetry.space_group_name_H-M   'P 1'
#
loop_
_entity.id
_entity.type
_entity.pdbx_description
1 polymer ?
#
loop_
_entity_poly.entity_id
_entity_poly.type
_entity_poly.pdbx_seq_one_letter_code
_entity_poly.pdbx_strand_id
1 'polypeptide(L)'
;KRAVAHLTLSEREEIRAGLSAKMSIRAIATALNRSPSTISREVQRNRGRRYYKAVDANNRANRMAKRPKPCLLDQNLPLRKLVLEKLEMKWSPEQISGWLRRTKPRQKTLRISPETIYKTLYFRSREALHHLNIQHLRRSHSLRHGRRHTRKGERGTINIVNGTPIHERSRNIDNRRSLGHWEGDLVSGTKNSHIATLVDRKSRYTIILRLRGKDSVSVNQALTDKFLSLPSELRKSLTWDRGMELARHL
;
A
#
# COMPACT_ATOMS: atom_id res chain seq x y z
N LYS A 1 -34.85 4.02 -2.67
CA LYS A 1 -33.46 3.72 -2.23
C LYS A 1 -32.95 2.50 -2.98
N ARG A 2 -31.81 2.55 -3.70
CA ARG A 2 -31.24 1.34 -4.33
C ARG A 2 -30.72 0.42 -3.22
N ALA A 3 -31.11 -0.85 -3.26
CA ALA A 3 -30.63 -1.84 -2.31
C ALA A 3 -29.09 -1.98 -2.40
N VAL A 4 -28.44 -2.26 -1.27
CA VAL A 4 -26.97 -2.42 -1.17
C VAL A 4 -26.48 -3.45 -2.18
N ALA A 5 -25.35 -3.22 -2.86
CA ALA A 5 -24.91 -4.09 -3.96
C ALA A 5 -24.69 -5.57 -3.58
N HIS A 6 -24.49 -5.86 -2.29
CA HIS A 6 -24.25 -7.20 -1.77
C HIS A 6 -25.35 -7.63 -0.78
N LEU A 7 -25.63 -8.95 -0.75
CA LEU A 7 -26.44 -9.57 0.29
C LEU A 7 -25.66 -9.58 1.60
N THR A 8 -26.31 -9.21 2.69
CA THR A 8 -25.81 -9.31 4.06
C THR A 8 -25.97 -10.74 4.61
N LEU A 9 -25.37 -11.03 5.76
CA LEU A 9 -25.60 -12.31 6.44
C LEU A 9 -27.08 -12.49 6.83
N SER A 10 -27.71 -11.44 7.37
CA SER A 10 -29.12 -11.46 7.73
C SER A 10 -30.01 -11.81 6.54
N GLU A 11 -29.80 -11.16 5.39
CA GLU A 11 -30.54 -11.48 4.16
C GLU A 11 -30.29 -12.92 3.69
N ARG A 12 -29.09 -13.47 3.90
CA ARG A 12 -28.81 -14.89 3.59
C ARG A 12 -29.52 -15.85 4.54
N GLU A 13 -29.63 -15.51 5.82
CA GLU A 13 -30.43 -16.31 6.78
C GLU A 13 -31.91 -16.31 6.40
N GLU A 14 -32.46 -15.18 5.98
CA GLU A 14 -33.83 -15.09 5.46
C GLU A 14 -34.02 -15.92 4.18
N ILE A 15 -33.03 -15.94 3.28
CA ILE A 15 -33.05 -16.85 2.13
C ILE A 15 -33.10 -18.30 2.63
N ARG A 16 -32.26 -18.69 3.60
CA ARG A 16 -32.26 -20.05 4.15
C ARG A 16 -33.63 -20.41 4.75
N ALA A 17 -34.18 -19.55 5.60
CA ALA A 17 -35.48 -19.74 6.23
C ALA A 17 -36.61 -19.89 5.19
N GLY A 18 -36.67 -18.98 4.20
CA GLY A 18 -37.65 -19.05 3.12
C GLY A 18 -37.50 -20.30 2.24
N LEU A 19 -36.27 -20.78 2.02
CA LEU A 19 -36.05 -22.03 1.29
C LEU A 19 -36.56 -23.24 2.08
N SER A 20 -36.30 -23.30 3.39
CA SER A 20 -36.80 -24.33 4.31
C SER A 20 -38.33 -24.33 4.40
N ALA A 21 -38.95 -23.14 4.42
CA ALA A 21 -40.41 -22.95 4.38
C ALA A 21 -41.03 -23.22 2.99
N LYS A 22 -40.28 -23.81 2.03
CA LYS A 22 -40.75 -24.10 0.67
C LYS A 22 -41.26 -22.89 -0.14
N MET A 23 -40.91 -21.66 0.26
CA MET A 23 -41.29 -20.43 -0.46
C MET A 23 -40.63 -20.35 -1.85
N SER A 24 -41.32 -19.75 -2.81
CA SER A 24 -40.75 -19.52 -4.14
C SER A 24 -39.62 -18.47 -4.10
N ILE A 25 -38.69 -18.53 -5.06
CA ILE A 25 -37.60 -17.53 -5.18
C ILE A 25 -38.17 -16.11 -5.30
N ARG A 26 -39.31 -15.95 -5.99
CA ARG A 26 -39.98 -14.65 -6.16
C ARG A 26 -40.55 -14.13 -4.83
N ALA A 27 -41.11 -15.00 -4.00
CA ALA A 27 -41.62 -14.63 -2.67
C ALA A 27 -40.47 -14.17 -1.76
N ILE A 28 -39.38 -14.93 -1.70
CA ILE A 28 -38.19 -14.57 -0.91
C ILE A 28 -37.60 -13.24 -1.39
N ALA A 29 -37.51 -13.05 -2.71
CA ALA A 29 -37.00 -11.82 -3.31
C ALA A 29 -37.87 -10.60 -2.95
N THR A 30 -39.20 -10.77 -2.93
CA THR A 30 -40.15 -9.70 -2.56
C THR A 30 -39.99 -9.33 -1.09
N ALA A 31 -39.93 -10.32 -0.19
CA ALA A 31 -39.72 -10.10 1.24
C ALA A 31 -38.42 -9.35 1.56
N LEU A 32 -37.35 -9.66 0.81
CA LEU A 32 -36.04 -9.02 0.98
C LEU A 32 -35.85 -7.73 0.17
N ASN A 33 -36.87 -7.30 -0.59
CA ASN A 33 -36.77 -6.19 -1.53
C ASN A 33 -35.55 -6.32 -2.48
N ARG A 34 -35.36 -7.53 -3.03
CA ARG A 34 -34.29 -7.89 -3.96
C ARG A 34 -34.85 -8.37 -5.29
N SER A 35 -34.01 -8.34 -6.33
CA SER A 35 -34.40 -8.95 -7.60
C SER A 35 -34.47 -10.49 -7.47
N PRO A 36 -35.45 -11.18 -8.08
CA PRO A 36 -35.49 -12.64 -8.11
C PRO A 36 -34.21 -13.25 -8.71
N SER A 37 -33.57 -12.54 -9.64
CA SER A 37 -32.30 -12.95 -10.24
C SER A 37 -31.12 -12.92 -9.25
N THR A 38 -31.16 -12.05 -8.24
CA THR A 38 -30.15 -12.00 -7.17
C THR A 38 -30.25 -13.24 -6.30
N ILE A 39 -31.47 -13.57 -5.86
CA ILE A 39 -31.75 -14.72 -5.00
C ILE A 39 -31.48 -16.02 -5.76
N SER A 40 -31.96 -16.16 -6.99
CA SER A 40 -31.72 -17.33 -7.82
C SER A 40 -30.22 -17.63 -8.00
N ARG A 41 -29.43 -16.62 -8.39
CA ARG A 41 -27.98 -16.81 -8.56
C ARG A 41 -27.27 -17.07 -7.23
N GLU A 42 -27.70 -16.46 -6.14
CA GLU A 42 -27.16 -16.73 -4.80
C GLU A 42 -27.36 -18.20 -4.42
N VAL A 43 -28.58 -18.71 -4.57
CA VAL A 43 -28.91 -20.10 -4.21
C VAL A 43 -28.19 -21.08 -5.13
N GLN A 44 -28.19 -20.85 -6.44
CA GLN A 44 -27.52 -21.71 -7.42
C GLN A 44 -26.01 -21.79 -7.18
N ARG A 45 -25.34 -20.67 -6.88
CA ARG A 45 -23.89 -20.66 -6.58
C ARG A 45 -23.54 -21.36 -5.26
N ASN A 46 -24.49 -21.50 -4.34
CA ASN A 46 -24.29 -22.03 -3.00
C ASN A 46 -25.05 -23.36 -2.79
N ARG A 47 -24.74 -24.35 -3.65
CA ARG A 47 -25.23 -25.75 -3.57
C ARG A 47 -26.74 -25.94 -3.81
N GLY A 48 -27.43 -24.92 -4.30
CA GLY A 48 -28.85 -25.02 -4.66
C GLY A 48 -29.78 -25.06 -3.45
N ARG A 49 -31.07 -25.20 -3.73
CA ARG A 49 -32.15 -25.05 -2.73
C ARG A 49 -32.03 -26.01 -1.54
N ARG A 50 -31.70 -27.28 -1.79
CA ARG A 50 -31.74 -28.35 -0.77
C ARG A 50 -30.59 -28.24 0.26
N TYR A 51 -29.46 -27.66 -0.13
CA TYR A 51 -28.24 -27.64 0.66
C TYR A 51 -27.73 -26.22 0.93
N TYR A 52 -28.59 -25.21 0.78
CA TYR A 52 -28.22 -23.83 0.99
C TYR A 52 -27.89 -23.56 2.47
N LYS A 53 -26.68 -23.07 2.73
CA LYS A 53 -26.21 -22.65 4.05
C LYS A 53 -25.78 -21.18 4.00
N ALA A 54 -26.46 -20.34 4.77
CA ALA A 54 -26.25 -18.89 4.79
C ALA A 54 -24.83 -18.51 5.25
N VAL A 55 -24.34 -19.14 6.33
CA VAL A 55 -22.97 -18.96 6.85
C VAL A 55 -21.91 -19.30 5.79
N ASP A 56 -22.04 -20.44 5.11
CA ASP A 56 -21.10 -20.85 4.06
C ASP A 56 -21.10 -19.88 2.87
N ALA A 57 -22.29 -19.45 2.45
CA ALA A 57 -22.46 -18.47 1.38
C ALA A 57 -21.82 -17.12 1.75
N ASN A 58 -21.99 -16.68 3.00
CA ASN A 58 -21.40 -15.46 3.52
C ASN A 58 -19.87 -15.56 3.60
N ASN A 59 -19.34 -16.65 4.15
CA ASN A 59 -17.90 -16.89 4.25
C ASN A 59 -17.24 -16.97 2.87
N ARG A 60 -17.91 -17.60 1.90
CA ARG A 60 -17.48 -17.62 0.50
C ARG A 60 -17.47 -16.22 -0.11
N ALA A 61 -18.53 -15.44 0.10
CA ALA A 61 -18.61 -14.06 -0.39
C ALA A 61 -17.47 -13.20 0.18
N ASN A 62 -17.21 -13.28 1.49
CA ASN A 62 -16.11 -12.58 2.16
C ASN A 62 -14.74 -13.00 1.62
N ARG A 63 -14.51 -14.30 1.42
CA ARG A 63 -13.28 -14.82 0.83
C ARG A 63 -13.08 -14.32 -0.60
N MET A 64 -14.12 -14.32 -1.42
CA MET A 64 -14.06 -13.84 -2.81
C MET A 64 -13.91 -12.32 -2.88
N ALA A 65 -14.46 -11.56 -1.93
CA ALA A 65 -14.32 -10.12 -1.85
C ALA A 65 -12.85 -9.67 -1.67
N LYS A 66 -12.02 -10.49 -1.03
CA LYS A 66 -10.57 -10.21 -0.86
C LYS A 66 -9.84 -10.05 -2.20
N ARG A 67 -10.32 -10.69 -3.28
CA ARG A 67 -9.77 -10.64 -4.65
C ARG A 67 -8.23 -10.53 -4.67
N PRO A 68 -7.51 -11.51 -4.06
CA PRO A 68 -6.06 -11.45 -4.03
C PRO A 68 -5.55 -11.36 -5.47
N LYS A 69 -4.67 -10.40 -5.74
CA LYS A 69 -3.98 -10.25 -7.01
C LYS A 69 -2.54 -10.70 -6.80
N PRO A 70 -2.28 -12.02 -6.76
CA PRO A 70 -0.95 -12.53 -6.51
C PRO A 70 0.01 -12.00 -7.58
N CYS A 71 1.24 -11.73 -7.17
CA CYS A 71 2.24 -11.21 -8.07
C CYS A 71 2.69 -12.33 -9.02
N LEU A 72 2.74 -12.03 -10.32
CA LEU A 72 3.20 -12.99 -11.33
C LEU A 72 4.62 -13.49 -11.05
N LEU A 73 5.51 -12.62 -10.56
CA LEU A 73 6.90 -12.96 -10.25
C LEU A 73 7.06 -13.78 -8.96
N ASP A 74 6.07 -13.75 -8.05
CA ASP A 74 6.05 -14.66 -6.89
C ASP A 74 5.63 -16.07 -7.30
N GLN A 75 4.73 -16.18 -8.27
CA GLN A 75 4.21 -17.47 -8.74
C GLN A 75 5.13 -18.15 -9.76
N ASN A 76 5.96 -17.39 -10.48
CA ASN A 76 6.80 -17.90 -11.56
C ASN A 76 8.28 -17.62 -11.27
N LEU A 77 8.90 -18.52 -10.50
CA LEU A 77 10.32 -18.42 -10.11
C LEU A 77 11.27 -18.40 -11.33
N PRO A 78 11.08 -19.20 -12.40
CA PRO A 78 11.90 -19.10 -13.61
C PRO A 78 11.85 -17.71 -14.25
N LEU A 79 10.66 -17.11 -14.34
CA LEU A 79 10.49 -15.76 -14.87
C LEU A 79 11.15 -14.71 -13.97
N ARG A 80 11.01 -14.85 -12.64
CA ARG A 80 11.65 -13.97 -11.65
C ARG A 80 13.18 -13.99 -11.81
N LYS A 81 13.78 -15.17 -11.94
CA LYS A 81 15.22 -15.32 -12.14
C LYS A 81 15.69 -14.60 -13.41
N LEU A 82 15.01 -14.82 -14.54
CA LEU A 82 15.34 -14.14 -15.80
C LEU A 82 15.21 -12.61 -15.71
N VAL A 83 14.19 -12.11 -15.03
CA VAL A 83 14.01 -10.66 -14.82
C VAL A 83 15.16 -10.11 -13.97
N LEU A 84 15.57 -10.80 -12.90
CA LEU A 84 16.69 -10.38 -12.05
C LEU A 84 18.01 -10.32 -12.82
N GLU A 85 18.37 -11.40 -13.52
CA GLU A 85 19.61 -11.46 -14.31
C GLU A 85 19.69 -10.30 -15.33
N LYS A 86 18.58 -9.97 -15.99
CA LYS A 86 18.55 -8.86 -16.95
C LYS A 86 18.58 -7.49 -16.28
N LEU A 87 17.94 -7.35 -15.13
CA LEU A 87 18.05 -6.13 -14.33
C LEU A 87 19.50 -5.90 -13.91
N GLU A 88 20.22 -6.90 -13.41
CA GLU A 88 21.64 -6.79 -13.03
C GLU A 88 22.53 -6.33 -14.20
N MET A 89 22.23 -6.78 -15.42
CA MET A 89 22.85 -6.31 -16.67
C MET A 89 22.43 -4.88 -17.08
N LYS A 90 21.70 -4.16 -16.21
CA LYS A 90 21.17 -2.80 -16.42
C LYS A 90 20.19 -2.71 -17.59
N TRP A 91 19.40 -3.75 -17.87
CA TRP A 91 18.34 -3.68 -18.89
C TRP A 91 17.11 -2.96 -18.34
N SER A 92 16.45 -2.14 -19.17
CA SER A 92 15.18 -1.53 -18.79
C SER A 92 14.04 -2.56 -18.78
N PRO A 93 13.01 -2.40 -17.94
CA PRO A 93 11.82 -3.28 -17.95
C PRO A 93 11.16 -3.45 -19.34
N GLU A 94 11.20 -2.43 -20.19
CA GLU A 94 10.74 -2.49 -21.58
C GLU A 94 11.63 -3.40 -22.43
N GLN A 95 12.96 -3.28 -22.28
CA GLN A 95 13.92 -4.16 -22.96
C GLN A 95 13.74 -5.61 -22.51
N ILE A 96 13.55 -5.85 -21.21
CA ILE A 96 13.32 -7.19 -20.66
C ILE A 96 12.04 -7.80 -21.23
N SER A 97 10.92 -7.07 -21.19
CA SER A 97 9.64 -7.52 -21.73
C SER A 97 9.70 -7.79 -23.23
N GLY A 98 10.35 -6.89 -23.99
CA GLY A 98 10.52 -7.02 -25.43
C GLY A 98 11.46 -8.17 -25.82
N TRP A 99 12.51 -8.41 -25.03
CA TRP A 99 13.44 -9.52 -25.22
C TRP A 99 12.76 -10.86 -24.96
N LEU A 100 12.05 -11.02 -23.83
CA LEU A 100 11.29 -12.23 -23.53
C LEU A 100 10.30 -12.59 -24.64
N ARG A 101 9.65 -11.59 -25.23
CA ARG A 101 8.72 -11.78 -26.35
C ARG A 101 9.41 -12.32 -27.61
N ARG A 102 10.65 -11.87 -27.89
CA ARG A 102 11.42 -12.24 -29.08
C ARG A 102 12.16 -13.58 -28.91
N THR A 103 12.77 -13.82 -27.75
CA THR A 103 13.61 -15.01 -27.53
C THR A 103 12.84 -16.22 -27.02
N LYS A 104 11.67 -16.02 -26.40
CA LYS A 104 10.83 -17.10 -25.87
C LYS A 104 9.40 -17.05 -26.43
N PRO A 105 9.20 -17.01 -27.77
CA PRO A 105 7.89 -16.77 -28.38
C PRO A 105 6.85 -17.86 -28.05
N ARG A 106 7.30 -19.12 -27.92
CA ARG A 106 6.46 -20.28 -27.62
C ARG A 106 6.11 -20.42 -26.12
N GLN A 107 6.83 -19.74 -25.22
CA GLN A 107 6.63 -19.87 -23.77
C GLN A 107 5.77 -18.71 -23.24
N LYS A 108 4.44 -18.85 -23.40
CA LYS A 108 3.48 -17.81 -22.96
C LYS A 108 3.56 -17.49 -21.46
N THR A 109 3.99 -18.45 -20.64
CA THR A 109 4.16 -18.29 -19.19
C THR A 109 5.26 -17.30 -18.81
N LEU A 110 6.20 -17.01 -19.72
CA LEU A 110 7.28 -16.04 -19.50
C LEU A 110 6.92 -14.61 -19.98
N ARG A 111 5.67 -14.38 -20.38
CA ARG A 111 5.23 -13.05 -20.79
C ARG A 111 4.99 -12.17 -19.58
N ILE A 112 5.67 -11.02 -19.53
CA ILE A 112 5.48 -10.01 -18.49
C ILE A 112 5.43 -8.63 -19.11
N SER A 113 4.57 -7.76 -18.56
CA SER A 113 4.52 -6.35 -18.97
C SER A 113 5.60 -5.54 -18.24
N PRO A 114 6.17 -4.49 -18.86
CA PRO A 114 7.12 -3.60 -18.18
C PRO A 114 6.53 -3.01 -16.89
N GLU A 115 5.25 -2.65 -16.94
CA GLU A 115 4.51 -2.13 -15.77
C GLU A 115 4.46 -3.15 -14.63
N THR A 116 4.36 -4.44 -14.91
CA THR A 116 4.42 -5.48 -13.86
C THR A 116 5.78 -5.45 -13.16
N ILE A 117 6.87 -5.35 -13.92
CA ILE A 117 8.24 -5.28 -13.39
C ILE A 117 8.42 -4.00 -12.55
N TYR A 118 7.99 -2.84 -13.05
CA TYR A 118 8.04 -1.60 -12.26
C TYR A 118 7.22 -1.69 -10.98
N LYS A 119 6.00 -2.24 -11.04
CA LYS A 119 5.17 -2.43 -9.85
C LYS A 119 5.84 -3.33 -8.82
N THR A 120 6.52 -4.39 -9.24
CA THR A 120 7.28 -5.25 -8.32
C THR A 120 8.51 -4.57 -7.73
N LEU A 121 9.16 -3.66 -8.47
CA LEU A 121 10.31 -2.92 -7.94
C LEU A 121 9.88 -1.82 -6.96
N TYR A 122 8.79 -1.11 -7.24
CA TYR A 122 8.37 0.06 -6.45
C TYR A 122 7.43 -0.26 -5.29
N PHE A 123 6.62 -1.31 -5.38
CA PHE A 123 5.73 -1.69 -4.27
C PHE A 123 6.42 -2.70 -3.36
N ARG A 124 6.96 -2.21 -2.23
CA ARG A 124 7.64 -3.03 -1.21
C ARG A 124 6.79 -4.18 -0.66
N SER A 125 5.46 -4.07 -0.71
CA SER A 125 4.55 -5.15 -0.31
C SER A 125 4.61 -6.37 -1.24
N ARG A 126 5.33 -6.29 -2.36
CA ARG A 126 5.59 -7.40 -3.27
C ARG A 126 7.02 -7.88 -3.02
N GLU A 127 7.17 -8.98 -2.32
CA GLU A 127 8.48 -9.58 -1.97
C GLU A 127 9.15 -10.29 -3.17
N ALA A 128 8.52 -10.20 -4.35
CA ALA A 128 8.97 -10.82 -5.59
C ALA A 128 10.31 -10.27 -6.12
N LEU A 129 10.67 -9.03 -5.81
CA LEU A 129 11.95 -8.45 -6.18
C LEU A 129 12.44 -7.59 -5.02
N HIS A 130 13.73 -7.64 -4.71
CA HIS A 130 14.29 -6.77 -3.69
C HIS A 130 14.27 -5.32 -4.17
N HIS A 131 13.84 -4.39 -3.31
CA HIS A 131 13.70 -2.98 -3.65
C HIS A 131 15.03 -2.32 -4.07
N LEU A 132 16.17 -2.84 -3.61
CA LEU A 132 17.49 -2.35 -4.03
C LEU A 132 17.75 -2.56 -5.53
N ASN A 133 17.02 -3.47 -6.19
CA ASN A 133 17.16 -3.69 -7.63
C ASN A 133 16.78 -2.46 -8.48
N ILE A 134 16.14 -1.45 -7.88
CA ILE A 134 15.92 -0.13 -8.50
C ILE A 134 17.26 0.50 -8.92
N GLN A 135 18.38 0.24 -8.23
CA GLN A 135 19.69 0.79 -8.57
C GLN A 135 20.18 0.41 -9.98
N HIS A 136 19.68 -0.71 -10.52
CA HIS A 136 20.05 -1.14 -11.86
C HIS A 136 19.21 -0.46 -12.96
N LEU A 137 18.15 0.27 -12.59
CA LEU A 137 17.37 1.05 -13.54
C LEU A 137 18.15 2.29 -13.96
N ARG A 138 18.41 2.43 -15.26
CA ARG A 138 19.10 3.61 -15.82
C ARG A 138 18.31 4.92 -15.63
N ARG A 139 16.98 4.81 -15.52
CA ARG A 139 16.05 5.92 -15.29
C ARG A 139 14.95 5.46 -14.34
N SER A 140 14.57 6.32 -13.41
CA SER A 140 13.35 6.12 -12.64
C SER A 140 12.13 6.31 -13.57
N HIS A 141 11.09 5.52 -13.35
CA HIS A 141 9.88 5.53 -14.15
C HIS A 141 8.69 5.89 -13.27
N SER A 142 7.93 6.93 -13.64
CA SER A 142 6.68 7.25 -12.97
C SER A 142 5.63 6.17 -13.28
N LEU A 143 5.09 5.51 -12.25
CA LEU A 143 4.05 4.49 -12.43
C LEU A 143 2.83 5.07 -13.15
N ARG A 144 2.21 4.29 -14.04
CA ARG A 144 0.97 4.70 -14.70
C ARG A 144 -0.21 4.54 -13.75
N HIS A 145 -0.95 5.63 -13.52
CA HIS A 145 -2.10 5.63 -12.60
C HIS A 145 -3.42 5.55 -13.40
N GLY A 146 -4.39 4.79 -12.88
CA GLY A 146 -5.75 4.84 -13.41
C GLY A 146 -6.42 6.16 -13.00
N ARG A 147 -7.23 6.77 -13.87
CA ARG A 147 -7.91 8.06 -13.61
C ARG A 147 -8.75 8.10 -12.31
N ARG A 148 -9.11 6.94 -11.75
CA ARG A 148 -9.90 6.80 -10.50
C ARG A 148 -9.11 6.28 -9.29
N HIS A 149 -7.79 6.07 -9.42
CA HIS A 149 -6.96 5.55 -8.33
C HIS A 149 -6.48 6.71 -7.46
N THR A 150 -6.95 6.80 -6.22
CA THR A 150 -6.48 7.77 -5.23
C THR A 150 -5.33 7.17 -4.42
N ARG A 151 -4.26 7.96 -4.17
CA ARG A 151 -3.11 7.57 -3.32
C ARG A 151 -3.45 7.52 -1.82
N LYS A 152 -4.73 7.41 -1.44
CA LYS A 152 -5.13 7.20 -0.04
C LYS A 152 -4.86 5.74 0.33
N GLY A 153 -3.59 5.37 0.53
CA GLY A 153 -3.23 4.06 1.09
C GLY A 153 -1.83 3.55 0.72
N GLU A 154 -1.33 3.84 -0.48
CA GLU A 154 -0.02 3.34 -0.92
C GLU A 154 1.08 4.36 -0.65
N ARG A 155 1.57 4.42 0.60
CA ARG A 155 2.80 5.13 0.99
C ARG A 155 4.07 4.34 0.63
N GLY A 156 4.00 3.42 -0.33
CA GLY A 156 5.09 2.47 -0.63
C GLY A 156 6.22 3.04 -1.49
N THR A 157 6.01 4.19 -2.13
CA THR A 157 6.92 4.79 -3.11
C THR A 157 7.75 5.94 -2.52
N ILE A 158 8.36 5.75 -1.35
CA ILE A 158 9.29 6.77 -0.84
C ILE A 158 10.69 6.39 -1.31
N ASN A 159 11.10 7.00 -2.43
CA ASN A 159 12.49 7.04 -2.86
C ASN A 159 13.22 8.04 -1.95
N ILE A 160 14.00 7.54 -0.99
CA ILE A 160 14.89 8.36 -0.16
C ILE A 160 16.31 8.01 -0.55
N VAL A 161 17.10 9.03 -0.87
CA VAL A 161 18.55 8.90 -1.05
C VAL A 161 19.18 8.88 0.35
N ASN A 162 19.98 7.86 0.66
CA ASN A 162 20.85 7.76 1.85
C ASN A 162 20.20 7.84 3.25
N GLY A 163 19.01 7.27 3.47
CA GLY A 163 18.40 7.22 4.81
C GLY A 163 18.82 6.01 5.65
N THR A 164 19.55 6.20 6.75
CA THR A 164 19.88 5.15 7.73
C THR A 164 18.59 4.52 8.31
N PRO A 165 18.34 3.20 8.18
CA PRO A 165 17.14 2.53 8.69
C PRO A 165 16.93 2.72 10.19
N ILE A 166 15.66 2.76 10.63
CA ILE A 166 15.30 2.91 12.05
C ILE A 166 15.93 1.79 12.91
N HIS A 167 16.12 0.60 12.32
CA HIS A 167 16.75 -0.55 12.96
C HIS A 167 18.25 -0.39 13.23
N GLU A 168 18.91 0.55 12.57
CA GLU A 168 20.33 0.88 12.81
C GLU A 168 20.52 1.95 13.89
N ARG A 169 19.44 2.47 14.49
CA ARG A 169 19.54 3.43 15.60
C ARG A 169 20.10 2.75 16.85
N SER A 170 20.99 3.46 17.56
CA SER A 170 21.49 3.03 18.87
C SER A 170 20.34 2.79 19.85
N ARG A 171 20.38 1.66 20.58
CA ARG A 171 19.38 1.25 21.58
C ARG A 171 19.14 2.31 22.66
N ASN A 172 20.10 3.18 22.92
CA ASN A 172 19.97 4.26 23.90
C ASN A 172 18.92 5.31 23.49
N ILE A 173 18.75 5.56 22.19
CA ILE A 173 17.77 6.50 21.62
C ILE A 173 16.36 5.89 21.67
N ASP A 174 16.26 4.58 21.42
CA ASP A 174 14.98 3.88 21.35
C ASP A 174 14.33 3.74 22.74
N ASN A 175 15.15 3.51 23.76
CA ASN A 175 14.72 3.40 25.16
C ASN A 175 14.43 4.75 25.84
N ARG A 176 14.55 5.90 25.14
CA ARG A 176 14.24 7.25 25.64
C ARG A 176 14.91 7.60 26.99
N ARG A 177 16.12 7.09 27.23
CA ARG A 177 16.77 7.17 28.56
C ARG A 177 17.43 8.52 28.87
N SER A 178 17.74 9.32 27.85
CA SER A 178 18.42 10.63 27.98
C SER A 178 17.66 11.76 27.29
N LEU A 179 17.82 12.98 27.80
CA LEU A 179 17.40 14.21 27.14
C LEU A 179 18.34 14.53 25.96
N GLY A 180 17.82 15.29 24.99
CA GLY A 180 18.57 15.83 23.86
C GLY A 180 18.44 15.03 22.57
N HIS A 181 17.48 14.10 22.53
CA HIS A 181 17.16 13.30 21.35
C HIS A 181 15.82 13.77 20.78
N TRP A 182 15.88 14.50 19.69
CA TRP A 182 14.74 15.19 19.12
C TRP A 182 14.15 14.43 17.93
N GLU A 183 12.84 14.43 17.86
CA GLU A 183 12.05 13.92 16.77
C GLU A 183 11.31 15.08 16.11
N GLY A 184 11.51 15.21 14.81
CA GLY A 184 10.94 16.27 14.03
C GLY A 184 9.85 15.76 13.09
N ASP A 185 8.73 16.46 13.07
CA ASP A 185 7.58 16.15 12.22
C ASP A 185 7.05 17.41 11.53
N LEU A 186 6.42 17.23 10.37
CA LEU A 186 5.84 18.29 9.56
C LEU A 186 4.33 18.10 9.42
N VAL A 187 3.59 19.01 10.05
CA VAL A 187 2.13 19.05 9.97
C VAL A 187 1.72 20.05 8.91
N SER A 188 1.01 19.56 7.88
CA SER A 188 0.47 20.39 6.81
C SER A 188 -1.05 20.54 6.97
N GLY A 189 -1.52 21.78 7.06
CA GLY A 189 -2.92 22.15 7.11
C GLY A 189 -3.51 22.48 5.74
N THR A 190 -4.75 22.95 5.73
CA THR A 190 -5.39 23.50 4.53
C THR A 190 -4.84 24.90 4.20
N LYS A 191 -5.06 25.38 2.97
CA LYS A 191 -4.61 26.72 2.51
C LYS A 191 -3.08 26.96 2.59
N ASN A 192 -2.27 25.93 2.29
CA ASN A 192 -0.80 26.03 2.25
C ASN A 192 -0.18 26.48 3.59
N SER A 193 -0.77 26.03 4.70
CA SER A 193 -0.25 26.28 6.05
C SER A 193 0.59 25.08 6.52
N HIS A 194 1.76 25.36 7.07
CA HIS A 194 2.72 24.33 7.47
C HIS A 194 3.30 24.66 8.83
N ILE A 195 3.42 23.64 9.67
CA ILE A 195 4.02 23.73 11.00
C ILE A 195 5.00 22.58 11.14
N ALA A 196 6.23 22.89 11.52
CA ALA A 196 7.19 21.89 11.93
C ALA A 196 7.21 21.77 13.45
N THR A 197 7.41 20.56 13.94
CA THR A 197 7.53 20.27 15.36
C THR A 197 8.89 19.64 15.64
N LEU A 198 9.46 19.95 16.81
CA LEU A 198 10.63 19.28 17.36
C LEU A 198 10.28 18.82 18.77
N VAL A 199 10.27 17.51 18.98
CA VAL A 199 9.84 16.88 20.23
C VAL A 199 11.02 16.12 20.85
N ASP A 200 11.43 16.47 22.06
CA ASP A 200 12.39 15.67 22.80
C ASP A 200 11.74 14.33 23.22
N ARG A 201 12.38 13.22 22.89
CA ARG A 201 11.78 11.89 23.05
C ARG A 201 11.62 11.45 24.50
N LYS A 202 12.39 12.00 25.45
CA LYS A 202 12.31 11.65 26.89
C LYS A 202 11.32 12.55 27.62
N SER A 203 11.51 13.86 27.56
CA SER A 203 10.68 14.86 28.27
C SER A 203 9.36 15.18 27.57
N ARG A 204 9.24 14.89 26.27
CA ARG A 204 8.13 15.32 25.40
C ARG A 204 8.01 16.83 25.26
N TYR A 205 9.03 17.58 25.68
CA TYR A 205 9.12 19.00 25.41
C TYR A 205 9.03 19.24 23.90
N THR A 206 8.07 20.08 23.50
CA THR A 206 7.69 20.26 22.11
C THR A 206 7.89 21.71 21.70
N ILE A 207 8.68 21.91 20.64
CA ILE A 207 8.87 23.19 19.97
C ILE A 207 8.07 23.18 18.69
N ILE A 208 7.32 24.24 18.44
CA ILE A 208 6.44 24.39 17.27
C ILE A 208 6.92 25.59 16.45
N LEU A 209 7.19 25.37 15.17
CA LEU A 209 7.65 26.38 14.22
C LEU A 209 6.63 26.57 13.12
N ARG A 210 6.16 27.80 12.93
CA ARG A 210 5.32 28.14 11.79
C ARG A 210 6.18 28.32 10.54
N LEU A 211 5.82 27.63 9.46
CA LEU A 211 6.52 27.68 8.19
C LEU A 211 5.71 28.45 7.14
N ARG A 212 6.41 29.16 6.26
CA ARG A 212 5.79 29.95 5.17
C ARG A 212 5.48 29.11 3.92
N GLY A 213 6.03 27.89 3.82
CA GLY A 213 5.89 27.00 2.67
C GLY A 213 6.30 25.55 2.99
N LYS A 214 6.18 24.68 1.98
CA LYS A 214 6.43 23.23 2.06
C LYS A 214 7.67 22.77 1.30
N ASP A 215 8.52 23.70 0.90
CA ASP A 215 9.75 23.36 0.21
C ASP A 215 10.72 22.70 1.20
N SER A 216 11.28 21.55 0.79
CA SER A 216 12.14 20.73 1.65
C SER A 216 13.30 21.52 2.24
N VAL A 217 13.83 22.49 1.48
CA VAL A 217 14.99 23.29 1.85
C VAL A 217 14.67 24.26 2.98
N SER A 218 13.61 25.07 2.87
CA SER A 218 13.24 26.04 3.91
C SER A 218 12.77 25.36 5.19
N VAL A 219 12.06 24.24 5.08
CA VAL A 219 11.67 23.42 6.23
C VAL A 219 12.91 22.97 7.01
N ASN A 220 13.89 22.42 6.30
CA ASN A 220 15.14 21.95 6.91
C ASN A 220 15.94 23.06 7.54
N GLN A 221 16.05 24.20 6.87
CA GLN A 221 16.79 25.34 7.38
C GLN A 221 16.17 25.83 8.69
N ALA A 222 14.86 26.09 8.71
CA ALA A 222 14.16 26.57 9.90
C ALA A 222 14.30 25.62 11.11
N LEU A 223 14.26 24.31 10.84
CA LEU A 223 14.40 23.30 11.87
C LEU A 223 15.84 23.13 12.35
N THR A 224 16.81 23.20 11.45
CA THR A 224 18.23 23.15 11.77
C THR A 224 18.63 24.37 12.59
N ASP A 225 18.22 25.56 12.17
CA ASP A 225 18.46 26.81 12.91
C ASP A 225 17.87 26.72 14.32
N LYS A 226 16.66 26.18 14.45
CA LYS A 226 16.05 26.01 15.76
C LYS A 226 16.78 24.96 16.60
N PHE A 227 17.18 23.83 16.02
CA PHE A 227 17.95 22.81 16.71
C PHE A 227 19.30 23.36 17.17
N LEU A 228 19.99 24.14 16.32
CA LEU A 228 21.27 24.78 16.64
C LEU A 228 21.13 25.86 17.72
N SER A 229 19.96 26.48 17.87
CA SER A 229 19.68 27.43 18.96
C SER A 229 19.55 26.78 20.34
N LEU A 230 19.47 25.45 20.42
CA LEU A 230 19.37 24.73 21.69
C LEU A 230 20.75 24.67 22.40
N PRO A 231 20.76 24.64 23.75
CA PRO A 231 21.98 24.39 24.52
C PRO A 231 22.71 23.13 24.04
N SER A 232 24.04 23.13 24.05
CA SER A 232 24.86 22.00 23.57
C SER A 232 24.52 20.67 24.26
N GLU A 233 24.14 20.70 25.54
CA GLU A 233 23.77 19.51 26.30
C GLU A 233 22.49 18.83 25.77
N LEU A 234 21.63 19.59 25.10
CA LEU A 234 20.37 19.15 24.51
C LEU A 234 20.47 18.85 23.01
N ARG A 235 21.63 19.04 22.37
CA ARG A 235 21.83 18.80 20.93
C ARG A 235 22.50 17.44 20.65
N LYS A 236 21.93 16.33 21.13
CA LYS A 236 22.55 15.00 20.95
C LYS A 236 22.20 14.36 19.61
N SER A 237 20.92 14.31 19.26
CA SER A 237 20.50 13.76 17.96
C SER A 237 19.20 14.39 17.49
N LEU A 238 19.04 14.45 16.18
CA LEU A 238 17.81 14.90 15.52
C LEU A 238 17.36 13.83 14.52
N THR A 239 16.09 13.44 14.59
CA THR A 239 15.50 12.39 13.76
C THR A 239 14.19 12.85 13.15
N TRP A 240 13.87 12.42 11.92
CA TRP A 240 12.69 12.90 11.17
C TRP A 240 11.79 11.75 10.73
N ASP A 241 10.46 11.99 10.66
CA ASP A 241 9.54 11.08 9.97
C ASP A 241 9.69 11.19 8.44
N ARG A 242 9.63 10.05 7.76
CA ARG A 242 10.10 9.82 6.39
C ARG A 242 9.08 10.24 5.34
N GLY A 243 8.57 11.47 5.41
CA GLY A 243 7.66 12.04 4.42
C GLY A 243 8.32 12.31 3.06
N MET A 244 7.54 12.26 1.96
CA MET A 244 8.02 12.57 0.58
C MET A 244 8.57 14.00 0.43
N GLU A 245 8.26 14.87 1.37
CA GLU A 245 8.59 16.30 1.37
C GLU A 245 10.09 16.56 1.56
N LEU A 246 10.88 15.49 1.73
CA LEU A 246 12.20 15.52 2.32
C LEU A 246 13.16 14.50 1.65
N ALA A 247 12.93 14.12 0.39
CA ALA A 247 13.73 13.11 -0.31
C ALA A 247 15.22 13.49 -0.59
N ARG A 248 15.67 14.70 -0.22
CA ARG A 248 17.00 15.27 -0.53
C ARG A 248 17.75 15.74 0.73
N HIS A 249 17.90 14.88 1.72
CA HIS A 249 18.73 15.19 2.89
C HIS A 249 20.16 14.66 2.76
N LEU A 250 21.07 15.32 3.48
CA LEU A 250 22.40 14.83 3.88
C LEU A 250 22.26 13.72 4.93
#